data_AF-A0A4C1UKF1-F1
#
_entry.id   AF-A0A4C1UKF1-F1
#
_cell.length_a   1.000
_cell.length_b   1.000
_cell.length_c   1.000
_cell.angle_alpha   90.00
_cell.angle_beta   90.00
_cell.angle_gamma   90.00
#
_symmetry.space_group_name_H-M   'P 1'
#
loop_
_entity.id
_entity.type
_entity.pdbx_description
1 polymer ?
#
loop_
_entity_poly.entity_id
_entity_poly.type
_entity_poly.pdbx_seq_one_letter_code
_entity_poly.pdbx_strand_id
1 'polypeptide(L)'
;MANKCLELGYFSRAWKVAGIKVISKPGKGDYTRLKSYWPIGLLPLLGELVERMLVGRFQWNLMPELQATQYGFTSQRGTENVLYDLLIYIFVELNLKKIVLMVSLDIEGDFDNVW
;
A
#
# COMPACT_ATOMS: atom_id res chain seq x y z
N MET A 1 18.90 -17.37 -7.32
CA MET A 1 17.58 -17.95 -7.01
C MET A 1 16.43 -17.11 -7.59
N ALA A 2 16.17 -15.90 -7.08
CA ALA A 2 15.08 -15.03 -7.59
C ALA A 2 15.10 -14.80 -9.11
N ASN A 3 16.27 -14.49 -9.70
CA ASN A 3 16.41 -14.34 -11.15
C ASN A 3 15.98 -15.59 -11.93
N LYS A 4 16.34 -16.77 -11.42
CA LYS A 4 15.99 -18.04 -12.08
C LYS A 4 14.50 -18.34 -11.95
N CYS A 5 13.88 -17.97 -10.83
CA CYS A 5 12.42 -18.02 -10.68
C CYS A 5 11.70 -17.13 -11.69
N LEU A 6 12.21 -15.91 -11.93
CA LEU A 6 11.64 -14.99 -12.91
C LEU A 6 11.84 -15.47 -14.35
N GLU A 7 13.06 -15.92 -14.67
CA GLU A 7 13.40 -16.47 -15.99
C GLU A 7 12.53 -17.69 -16.34
N LEU A 8 12.27 -18.56 -15.36
CA LEU A 8 11.45 -19.76 -15.54
C LEU A 8 9.95 -19.52 -15.32
N GLY A 9 9.53 -18.33 -14.87
CA GLY A 9 8.17 -18.06 -14.44
C GLY A 9 7.68 -18.97 -13.29
N TYR A 10 8.59 -19.52 -12.49
CA TYR A 10 8.27 -20.53 -11.48
C TYR A 10 8.76 -20.13 -10.09
N PHE A 11 7.81 -20.11 -9.15
CA PHE A 11 8.07 -19.96 -7.72
C PHE A 11 7.58 -21.21 -6.99
N SER A 12 8.44 -21.77 -6.13
CA SER A 12 8.11 -22.95 -5.32
C SER A 12 6.84 -22.71 -4.52
N ARG A 13 5.92 -23.68 -4.53
CA ARG A 13 4.67 -23.61 -3.75
C ARG A 13 4.95 -23.34 -2.27
N ALA A 14 5.98 -23.96 -1.71
CA ALA A 14 6.34 -23.79 -0.31
C ALA A 14 6.65 -22.33 0.07
N TRP A 15 7.10 -21.49 -0.87
CA TRP A 15 7.42 -20.09 -0.60
C TRP A 15 6.23 -19.16 -0.74
N LYS A 16 5.10 -19.66 -1.29
CA LYS A 16 3.87 -18.89 -1.52
C LYS A 16 2.81 -19.14 -0.45
N VAL A 17 3.02 -20.12 0.43
CA VAL A 17 2.09 -20.45 1.51
C VAL A 17 2.43 -19.60 2.72
N ALA A 18 1.61 -18.59 2.98
CA ALA A 18 1.74 -17.72 4.14
C ALA A 18 1.06 -18.33 5.38
N GLY A 19 1.68 -18.14 6.55
CA GLY A 19 1.02 -18.37 7.83
C GLY A 19 0.21 -17.13 8.23
N ILE A 20 -1.07 -17.29 8.57
CA ILE A 20 -1.92 -16.16 8.96
C ILE A 20 -1.76 -15.88 10.46
N LYS A 21 -1.44 -14.63 10.79
CA LYS A 21 -1.49 -14.08 12.16
C LYS A 21 -2.60 -13.06 12.24
N VAL A 22 -3.47 -13.19 13.24
CA VAL A 22 -4.62 -12.31 13.41
C VAL A 22 -4.32 -11.31 14.52
N ILE A 23 -4.46 -10.02 14.22
CA ILE A 23 -4.27 -8.91 15.17
C ILE A 23 -5.60 -8.18 15.36
N SER A 24 -5.96 -7.85 16.60
CA SER A 24 -7.16 -7.06 16.89
C SER A 24 -6.99 -5.61 16.44
N LYS A 25 -8.01 -5.06 15.76
CA LYS A 25 -8.06 -3.63 15.44
C LYS A 25 -8.37 -2.84 16.70
N PRO A 26 -7.60 -1.81 17.06
CA PRO A 26 -7.89 -0.99 18.22
C PRO A 26 -9.22 -0.25 18.05
N GLY A 27 -9.90 0.00 19.18
CA GLY A 27 -11.12 0.83 19.21
C GLY A 27 -12.38 0.19 18.61
N LYS A 28 -12.40 -1.12 18.34
CA LYS A 28 -13.61 -1.83 17.94
C LYS A 28 -14.46 -2.20 19.15
N GLY A 29 -15.76 -1.93 19.07
CA GLY A 29 -16.72 -2.19 20.16
C GLY A 29 -17.20 -3.64 20.26
N ASP A 30 -16.97 -4.45 19.22
CA ASP A 30 -17.43 -5.85 19.16
C ASP A 30 -16.38 -6.71 18.43
N TYR A 31 -15.73 -7.60 19.17
CA TYR A 31 -14.71 -8.53 18.67
C TYR A 31 -15.27 -9.91 18.30
N THR A 32 -16.59 -10.10 18.32
CA THR A 32 -17.20 -11.30 17.73
C THR A 32 -17.23 -11.24 16.20
N ARG A 33 -17.06 -10.04 15.62
CA ARG A 33 -17.07 -9.78 14.18
C ARG A 33 -15.67 -9.92 13.57
N LEU A 34 -15.57 -10.62 12.44
CA LEU A 34 -14.32 -10.76 11.67
C LEU A 34 -13.72 -9.42 11.23
N LYS A 35 -14.55 -8.42 10.90
CA LYS A 35 -14.10 -7.07 10.50
C LYS A 35 -13.32 -6.33 11.59
N SER A 36 -13.35 -6.81 12.84
CA SER A 36 -12.63 -6.24 13.99
C SER A 36 -11.17 -6.71 14.09
N TYR A 37 -10.69 -7.51 13.14
CA TYR A 37 -9.33 -8.01 13.10
C TYR A 37 -8.62 -7.67 11.79
N TRP A 38 -7.29 -7.63 11.84
CA TRP A 38 -6.38 -7.63 10.70
C TRP A 38 -5.78 -9.03 10.55
N PRO A 39 -6.10 -9.76 9.47
CA PRO A 39 -5.31 -10.92 9.08
C PRO A 39 -4.00 -10.44 8.43
N ILE A 40 -2.86 -10.95 8.91
CA ILE A 40 -1.55 -10.69 8.34
C ILE A 40 -0.98 -12.02 7.84
N GLY A 41 -0.74 -12.11 6.53
CA GLY A 41 -0.02 -13.22 5.92
C GLY A 41 1.48 -13.05 6.09
N LEU A 42 2.14 -14.00 6.74
CA LEU A 42 3.60 -14.04 6.85
C LEU A 42 4.16 -15.13 5.94
N LEU A 43 4.95 -14.73 4.94
CA LEU A 43 5.62 -15.66 4.05
C LEU A 43 6.84 -16.30 4.73
N PRO A 44 7.22 -17.52 4.31
CA PRO A 44 8.52 -18.09 4.69
C PRO A 44 9.65 -17.18 4.22
N LEU A 45 10.79 -17.21 4.93
CA LEU A 45 11.94 -16.33 4.69
C LEU A 45 12.35 -16.22 3.21
N LEU A 46 12.35 -17.33 2.48
CA LEU A 46 12.70 -17.33 1.06
C LEU A 46 11.66 -16.63 0.17
N GLY A 47 10.37 -16.76 0.50
CA GLY A 47 9.29 -16.03 -0.19
C GLY A 47 9.39 -14.54 0.05
N GLU A 48 9.54 -14.15 1.33
CA GLU A 48 9.74 -12.77 1.76
C GLU A 48 10.96 -12.10 1.08
N LEU A 49 12.09 -12.84 0.98
CA LEU A 49 13.30 -12.32 0.34
C LEU A 49 13.09 -12.06 -1.16
N VAL A 50 12.40 -12.99 -1.84
CA VAL A 50 12.07 -12.83 -3.26
C VAL A 50 11.09 -11.67 -3.47
N GLU A 51 10.09 -11.53 -2.61
CA GLU A 51 9.14 -10.41 -2.63
C GLU A 51 9.87 -9.07 -2.48
N ARG A 52 10.75 -8.93 -1.49
CA ARG A 52 11.53 -7.69 -1.29
C ARG A 52 12.40 -7.35 -2.50
N MET A 53 13.03 -8.34 -3.12
CA MET A 53 13.80 -8.15 -4.36
C MET A 53 12.91 -7.66 -5.51
N LEU A 54 11.69 -8.18 -5.62
CA LEU A 54 10.71 -7.77 -6.61
C LEU A 54 10.22 -6.34 -6.37
N VAL A 55 9.86 -5.99 -5.13
CA VAL A 55 9.45 -4.64 -4.75
C VAL A 55 10.51 -3.62 -5.14
N GLY A 56 11.79 -3.89 -4.86
CA GLY A 56 12.87 -2.98 -5.26
C GLY A 56 12.97 -2.78 -6.77
N ARG A 57 12.75 -3.83 -7.57
CA ARG A 57 12.72 -3.72 -9.04
C ARG A 57 11.51 -2.99 -9.55
N PHE A 58 10.35 -3.23 -8.95
CA PHE A 58 9.12 -2.52 -9.29
C PHE A 58 9.25 -1.04 -8.98
N GLN A 59 9.77 -0.68 -7.81
CA GLN A 59 10.03 0.71 -7.48
C GLN A 59 10.97 1.37 -8.50
N TRP A 60 12.07 0.70 -8.88
CA TRP A 60 12.98 1.27 -9.87
C TRP A 60 12.31 1.54 -11.24
N ASN A 61 11.49 0.61 -11.72
CA ASN A 61 10.93 0.68 -13.07
C ASN A 61 9.61 1.46 -13.15
N LEU A 62 8.73 1.36 -12.14
CA LEU A 62 7.38 1.94 -12.15
C LEU A 62 7.34 3.34 -11.52
N MET A 63 8.29 3.70 -10.65
CA MET A 63 8.27 5.03 -10.02
C MET A 63 8.21 6.19 -11.02
N PRO A 64 8.91 6.17 -12.17
CA PRO A 64 8.81 7.23 -13.17
C PRO A 64 7.43 7.35 -13.82
N GLU A 65 6.63 6.28 -13.82
CA GLU A 65 5.31 6.22 -14.47
C GLU A 65 4.16 6.56 -13.50
N LEU A 66 4.41 6.61 -12.19
CA LEU A 66 3.41 6.95 -11.18
C LEU A 66 2.97 8.42 -11.32
N GLN A 67 1.68 8.66 -11.04
CA GLN A 67 1.13 10.01 -11.03
C GLN A 67 1.86 10.89 -10.00
N ALA A 68 2.13 12.14 -10.38
CA ALA A 68 2.84 13.10 -9.52
C ALA A 68 2.14 13.40 -8.19
N THR A 69 0.86 13.03 -8.03
CA THR A 69 0.09 13.16 -6.79
C THR A 69 -0.08 11.82 -6.05
N GLN A 70 0.66 10.78 -6.44
CA GLN A 70 0.79 9.56 -5.65
C GLN A 70 1.84 9.80 -4.56
N TYR A 71 1.43 9.65 -3.29
CA TYR A 71 2.31 9.81 -2.14
C TYR A 71 2.45 8.51 -1.34
N GLY A 72 1.36 7.72 -1.26
CA GLY A 72 1.40 6.41 -0.61
C GLY A 72 2.37 5.47 -1.29
N PHE A 73 3.19 4.78 -0.50
CA PHE A 73 4.19 3.79 -0.95
C PHE A 73 5.18 4.30 -2.01
N THR A 74 5.36 5.62 -2.12
CA THR A 74 6.32 6.24 -3.06
C THR A 74 7.57 6.66 -2.31
N SER A 75 8.75 6.29 -2.82
CA SER A 75 10.02 6.64 -2.19
C SER A 75 10.16 8.16 -2.06
N GLN A 76 10.67 8.61 -0.90
CA GLN A 76 10.88 10.02 -0.56
C GLN A 76 9.61 10.88 -0.46
N ARG A 77 8.43 10.28 -0.38
CA ARG A 77 7.16 10.98 -0.16
C ARG A 77 6.44 10.45 1.07
N GLY A 78 5.94 11.34 1.89
CA GLY A 78 5.19 11.02 3.11
C GLY A 78 3.84 11.72 3.17
N THR A 79 3.12 11.47 4.26
CA THR A 79 1.84 12.13 4.57
C THR A 79 1.99 13.64 4.73
N GLU A 80 3.16 14.11 5.17
CA GLU A 80 3.47 15.52 5.30
C GLU A 80 3.44 16.23 3.93
N ASN A 81 4.03 15.61 2.89
CA ASN A 81 4.03 16.19 1.54
C ASN A 81 2.60 16.37 1.00
N VAL A 82 1.73 15.37 1.20
CA VAL A 82 0.29 15.46 0.83
C VAL A 82 -0.35 16.67 1.50
N LEU A 83 -0.11 16.82 2.81
CA LEU A 83 -0.70 17.88 3.60
C LEU A 83 -0.21 19.25 3.14
N TYR A 84 1.10 19.40 2.90
CA TYR A 84 1.67 20.63 2.38
C TYR A 84 1.06 21.02 1.02
N ASP A 85 1.00 20.09 0.07
CA ASP A 85 0.45 20.35 -1.26
C ASP A 85 -1.04 20.70 -1.21
N LEU A 86 -1.81 20.00 -0.37
CA LEU A 86 -3.23 20.29 -0.12
C LEU A 86 -3.42 21.68 0.49
N LEU A 87 -2.63 22.03 1.51
CA LEU A 87 -2.71 23.34 2.17
C LEU A 87 -2.36 24.46 1.20
N ILE A 88 -1.28 24.31 0.43
CA ILE A 88 -0.88 25.29 -0.59
C ILE A 88 -2.03 25.51 -1.59
N TYR A 89 -2.63 24.43 -2.09
CA TYR A 89 -3.77 24.51 -3.00
C TYR A 89 -4.94 25.29 -2.38
N ILE A 90 -5.34 24.94 -1.14
CA ILE A 90 -6.42 25.62 -0.42
C ILE A 90 -6.11 27.11 -0.26
N PHE A 91 -4.90 27.47 0.21
CA PHE A 91 -4.53 28.86 0.43
C PHE A 91 -4.55 29.69 -0.86
N VAL A 92 -4.04 29.13 -1.97
CA VAL A 92 -4.04 29.82 -3.27
C VAL A 92 -5.48 30.08 -3.74
N GLU A 93 -6.34 29.07 -3.74
CA GLU A 93 -7.70 29.20 -4.24
C GLU A 93 -8.57 30.10 -3.35
N LEU A 94 -8.39 30.06 -2.02
CA LEU A 94 -9.07 30.98 -1.09
C LEU A 94 -8.63 32.44 -1.27
N ASN A 95 -7.34 32.69 -1.52
CA ASN A 95 -6.84 34.04 -1.82
C ASN A 95 -7.42 34.59 -3.12
N LEU A 96 -7.75 33.72 -4.08
CA LEU A 96 -8.49 34.05 -5.30
C LEU A 96 -10.00 34.21 -5.07
N LYS A 97 -10.47 34.18 -3.81
CA LYS A 97 -11.87 34.27 -3.39
C LYS A 97 -12.76 33.18 -3.99
N LYS A 98 -12.18 32.01 -4.32
CA LYS A 98 -12.94 30.85 -4.80
C LYS A 98 -13.38 29.99 -3.61
N ILE A 99 -14.41 29.18 -3.85
CA ILE A 99 -14.88 28.16 -2.91
C ILE A 99 -14.08 26.89 -3.17
N VAL A 100 -13.54 26.30 -2.11
CA VAL A 100 -12.83 25.01 -2.16
C VAL A 100 -13.72 23.93 -1.55
N LEU A 101 -13.93 22.84 -2.29
CA LEU A 101 -14.64 21.65 -1.83
C LEU A 101 -13.68 20.46 -1.84
N MET A 102 -13.64 19.71 -0.73
CA MET A 102 -12.84 18.48 -0.62
C MET A 102 -13.76 17.27 -0.62
N VAL A 103 -13.43 16.28 -1.45
CA VAL A 103 -14.05 14.95 -1.45
C VAL A 103 -13.00 13.95 -1.00
N SER A 104 -13.31 13.16 0.03
CA SER A 104 -12.45 12.09 0.52
C SER A 104 -13.06 10.74 0.15
N LEU A 105 -12.24 9.83 -0.34
CA LEU A 105 -12.63 8.49 -0.78
C LEU A 105 -11.76 7.46 -0.05
N ASP A 106 -12.38 6.38 0.42
CA ASP A 106 -11.73 5.24 1.05
C ASP A 106 -12.26 3.95 0.42
N ILE A 107 -11.38 3.00 0.13
CA ILE A 107 -11.72 1.74 -0.53
C ILE A 107 -11.81 0.63 0.52
N GLU A 108 -12.99 0.05 0.70
CA GLU A 108 -13.17 -1.04 1.66
C GLU A 108 -12.51 -2.34 1.17
N GLY A 109 -11.58 -2.88 1.96
CA GLY A 109 -10.95 -4.17 1.69
C GLY A 109 -10.03 -4.16 0.47
N ASP A 110 -9.27 -3.08 0.28
CA ASP A 110 -8.33 -2.88 -0.82
C ASP A 110 -7.34 -4.04 -1.01
N PHE A 111 -6.79 -4.61 0.06
CA PHE A 111 -5.86 -5.75 -0.02
C PHE A 111 -6.53 -7.10 -0.22
N ASP A 112 -7.75 -7.28 0.30
CA ASP A 112 -8.47 -8.55 0.26
C ASP A 112 -9.22 -8.77 -1.07
N ASN A 113 -9.51 -7.69 -1.80
CA ASN A 113 -10.37 -7.69 -3.00
C ASN A 113 -9.61 -7.45 -4.32
N VAL A 114 -8.29 -7.67 -4.37
CA VAL A 114 -7.50 -7.55 -5.61
C VAL A 114 -7.75 -8.77 -6.51
N TRP A 115 -8.21 -8.55 -7.75
CA TRP A 115 -8.48 -9.61 -8.74
C TRP A 115 -7.36 -9.79 -9.77
#